data_AF-B1C718-F1
#
_entry.id   AF-B1C718-F1
#
_cell.length_a   1.000
_cell.length_b   1.000
_cell.length_c   1.000
_cell.angle_alpha   90.00
_cell.angle_beta   90.00
_cell.angle_gamma   90.00
#
_symmetry.space_group_name_H-M   'P 1'
#
loop_
_entity.id
_entity.type
_entity.pdbx_description
1 polymer ?
#
loop_
_entity_poly.entity_id
_entity_poly.type
_entity_poly.pdbx_seq_one_letter_code
_entity_poly.pdbx_strand_id
1 'polypeptide(L)' 'MEVYHMAHKKLGRPTDNPKRVQVTVRLDEGSLKILDEYCEESGLSRAEAIRVGIGKLKK' A
#
# COMPACT_ATOMS: atom_id res chain seq x y z
N MET A 1 36.67 -20.17 -19.53
CA MET A 1 35.50 -19.95 -20.40
C MET A 1 34.53 -21.06 -20.03
N GLU A 2 33.39 -20.86 -19.37
CA GLU A 2 32.56 -19.68 -19.11
C GLU A 2 32.12 -19.68 -17.63
N VAL A 3 32.10 -18.49 -17.02
CA VAL A 3 31.45 -18.25 -15.74
C VAL A 3 29.96 -18.01 -16.03
N TYR A 4 29.10 -18.98 -15.72
CA TYR A 4 27.66 -18.84 -15.90
C TYR A 4 27.12 -17.84 -14.86
N HIS A 5 26.93 -16.60 -15.28
CA HIS A 5 26.29 -15.56 -14.47
C HIS A 5 24.81 -15.89 -14.37
N MET A 6 24.42 -16.63 -13.34
CA MET A 6 23.02 -16.73 -12.90
C MET A 6 22.59 -15.32 -12.48
N ALA A 7 21.88 -14.62 -13.36
CA ALA A 7 21.31 -13.32 -13.05
C ALA A 7 20.35 -13.49 -11.87
N HIS A 8 20.82 -13.18 -10.65
CA HIS A 8 20.00 -13.19 -9.45
C HIS A 8 18.83 -12.25 -9.67
N LYS A 9 17.64 -12.83 -9.90
CA LYS A 9 16.38 -12.09 -10.00
C LYS A 9 16.28 -11.28 -8.71
N LYS A 10 16.20 -9.94 -8.81
CA LYS A 10 16.03 -9.07 -7.63
C LYS A 10 14.73 -9.44 -6.94
N LEU A 11 14.79 -10.35 -5.97
CA LEU A 11 13.69 -10.64 -5.07
C LEU A 11 13.46 -9.35 -4.30
N GLY A 12 12.27 -8.75 -4.41
CA GLY A 12 11.91 -7.61 -3.57
C GLY A 12 12.07 -7.96 -2.08
N ARG A 13 11.94 -6.98 -1.18
CA ARG A 13 12.02 -7.24 0.26
C ARG A 13 11.08 -8.40 0.62
N PRO A 14 11.59 -9.54 1.12
CA PRO A 14 10.74 -10.66 1.47
C PRO A 14 9.71 -10.17 2.50
N THR A 15 8.43 -10.36 2.18
CA THR A 15 7.31 -9.97 3.02
C THR A 15 6.21 -11.00 2.86
N ASP A 16 5.64 -11.43 3.98
CA ASP A 16 4.54 -12.40 4.00
C ASP A 16 3.23 -11.79 3.47
N ASN A 17 3.14 -10.45 3.47
CA ASN A 17 2.00 -9.71 2.94
C ASN A 17 2.42 -8.77 1.79
N PRO A 18 2.72 -9.33 0.60
CA PRO A 18 3.13 -8.55 -0.55
C PRO A 18 1.96 -7.72 -1.08
N LYS A 19 2.18 -6.42 -1.22
CA LYS A 19 1.22 -5.47 -1.81
C LYS A 19 1.24 -5.61 -3.33
N ARG A 20 0.65 -6.70 -3.84
CA ARG A 20 0.69 -7.07 -5.28
C ARG A 20 -0.25 -6.25 -6.15
N VAL A 21 -1.31 -5.69 -5.57
CA VAL A 21 -2.34 -4.94 -6.29
C VAL A 21 -2.25 -3.47 -5.96
N GLN A 22 -2.18 -2.63 -6.99
CA GLN A 22 -2.32 -1.19 -6.88
C GLN A 22 -3.73 -0.78 -7.30
N VAL A 23 -4.33 0.10 -6.51
CA VAL A 23 -5.64 0.68 -6.78
C VAL A 23 -5.46 2.20 -6.86
N THR A 24 -5.92 2.81 -7.95
CA THR A 24 -5.90 4.26 -8.15
C THR A 24 -7.33 4.77 -8.20
N VAL A 25 -7.70 5.68 -7.30
CA VAL A 25 -9.05 6.23 -7.18
C VAL A 25 -8.96 7.75 -7.12
N ARG A 26 -9.90 8.44 -7.77
CA ARG A 26 -10.09 9.88 -7.62
C ARG A 26 -11.05 10.11 -6.45
N LEU A 27 -10.65 10.98 -5.53
CA LEU A 27 -11.47 11.40 -4.39
C LEU A 27 -11.99 12.81 -4.67
N ASP A 28 -13.25 13.06 -4.28
CA ASP A 28 -13.75 14.43 -4.12
C ASP A 28 -13.09 15.08 -2.88
N GLU A 29 -13.29 16.40 -2.74
CA GLU A 29 -12.71 17.17 -1.64
C GLU A 29 -13.18 16.69 -0.26
N GLY A 30 -14.44 16.26 -0.13
CA GLY A 30 -14.99 15.76 1.12
C GLY A 30 -14.34 14.44 1.54
N SER A 31 -14.25 13.49 0.62
CA SER A 31 -13.58 12.21 0.86
C SER A 31 -12.09 12.38 1.18
N LEU A 32 -11.40 13.32 0.51
CA LEU A 32 -10.00 13.63 0.79
C LEU A 32 -9.83 14.22 2.21
N LYS A 33 -10.69 15.16 2.60
CA LYS A 33 -10.65 15.79 3.92
C LYS A 33 -10.84 14.76 5.04
N ILE A 34 -11.82 13.87 4.91
CA ILE A 34 -12.03 12.78 5.89
C ILE A 34 -10.80 11.90 6.03
N LEU A 35 -10.16 11.57 4.90
CA LEU A 35 -8.94 10.76 4.91
C LEU A 35 -7.79 11.48 5.61
N ASP A 36 -7.60 12.77 5.34
CA ASP A 36 -6.52 13.59 5.92
C ASP A 36 -6.70 13.79 7.42
N GLU A 37 -7.91 14.15 7.87
CA GLU A 37 -8.25 14.26 9.30
C GLU A 37 -7.96 12.94 10.03
N TYR A 38 -8.38 11.81 9.46
CA TYR A 38 -8.08 10.51 10.05
C TYR A 38 -6.58 10.21 10.09
N CYS A 39 -5.81 10.61 9.09
CA CYS A 39 -4.35 10.44 9.08
C CYS A 39 -3.68 11.30 10.17
N GLU A 40 -4.11 12.54 10.35
CA GLU A 40 -3.61 13.45 11.39
C GLU A 40 -3.87 12.89 12.80
N GLU A 41 -5.08 12.41 13.05
CA GLU A 41 -5.47 11.85 14.36
C GLU A 41 -4.76 10.53 14.66
N SER A 42 -4.54 9.69 13.65
CA SER A 42 -3.97 8.34 13.83
C SER A 42 -2.45 8.25 13.63
N GLY A 43 -1.82 9.30 13.09
CA GLY A 43 -0.41 9.29 12.70
C GLY A 43 -0.08 8.32 11.55
N LEU A 44 -1.09 7.86 10.81
CA LEU A 44 -0.94 6.90 9.72
C LEU A 44 -0.70 7.60 8.38
N SER A 45 -0.02 6.91 7.47
CA SER A 45 0.01 7.35 6.08
C SER A 45 -1.36 7.16 5.41
N ARG A 46 -1.70 7.99 4.42
CA ARG A 46 -2.92 7.82 3.60
C ARG A 46 -3.10 6.38 3.08
N ALA A 47 -2.00 5.73 2.66
CA ALA A 47 -2.04 4.36 2.16
C ALA A 47 -2.39 3.33 3.24
N GLU A 48 -2.00 3.57 4.49
CA GLU A 48 -2.36 2.71 5.63
C GLU A 48 -3.77 2.99 6.10
N ALA A 49 -4.15 4.26 6.21
CA ALA A 49 -5.51 4.69 6.52
C ALA A 49 -6.55 4.08 5.57
N ILE A 50 -6.29 4.11 4.26
CA ILE A 50 -7.15 3.47 3.25
C ILE A 50 -7.28 1.97 3.51
N ARG A 51 -6.19 1.25 3.83
CA ARG A 51 -6.25 -0.19 4.12
C ARG A 51 -7.06 -0.49 5.38
N VAL A 52 -6.88 0.30 6.43
CA VAL A 52 -7.68 0.19 7.66
C VAL A 52 -9.15 0.44 7.36
N GLY A 53 -9.47 1.48 6.58
CA GLY A 53 -10.83 1.80 6.12
C GLY A 53 -11.47 0.64 5.34
N ILE A 54 -10.75 0.04 4.39
CA ILE A 54 -11.20 -1.15 3.64
C ILE A 54 -11.51 -2.31 4.60
N GLY A 55 -10.67 -2.51 5.63
CA GLY A 55 -10.89 -3.54 6.64
C GLY A 55 -12.21 -3.39 7.41
N LYS A 56 -12.68 -2.15 7.62
CA LYS A 56 -13.96 -1.84 8.26
C LYS A 56 -15.19 -2.15 7.38
N LEU A 57 -15.01 -2.43 6.10
CA LEU A 57 -16.10 -2.82 5.19
C LEU A 57 -16.49 -4.30 5.32
N LYS A 58 -15.74 -5.09 6.09
CA LYS A 58 -16.02 -6.51 6.33
C LYS A 58 -17.34 -6.65 7.11
N LYS A 59 -18.28 -7.43 6.55
CA LYS A 59 -19.53 -7.84 7.22
C LYS A 59 -19.32 -9.12 8.01
#